data_AF-A0A7W9YAV7-F1
#
_entry.id   AF-A0A7W9YAV7-F1
#
_cell.length_a   1.000
_cell.length_b   1.000
_cell.length_c   1.000
_cell.angle_alpha   90.00
_cell.angle_beta   90.00
_cell.angle_gamma   90.00
#
_symmetry.space_group_name_H-M   'P 1'
#
loop_
_entity.id
_entity.type
_entity.pdbx_description
1 polymer ?
#
loop_
_entity_poly.entity_id
_entity_poly.type
_entity_poly.pdbx_seq_one_letter_code
_entity_poly.pdbx_strand_id
1 'polypeptide(L)'
;MSELSEDEIAARRIRRAERRQKQRDANVTRAARMHELRILRPTLEPVASDPVSGCVHIGCSGWYYWHWKGAMYPSDVPSSQWFSIYQGRFKTVELNAPFYSWPTVGAVKTWIRQADPGFVYSIKVCELITHIKRFDETETLIQDFGYIADILGPQMGCFLFQLPPSVRYSAETLHSILSQLDPRRRNVVEFRHKSWWNATVYEAFSSAGVIFCSCSGPRLPDELVKTADDIYVRFHGVSQWYRHDYSDQELLVWSDRILSSSAKTVWVYFNNDRDGHSIRNAQRLAEMLNEKAG
;
A
#
# COMPACT_ATOMS: atom_id res chain seq x y z
N MET A 1 7.61 7.66 33.37
CA MET A 1 6.47 8.27 32.66
C MET A 1 5.22 7.95 33.47
N SER A 2 4.45 8.96 33.89
CA SER A 2 3.20 8.76 34.64
C SER A 2 2.25 7.87 33.81
N GLU A 3 1.77 6.77 34.38
CA GLU A 3 0.68 6.01 33.76
C GLU A 3 -0.56 6.92 33.72
N LEU A 4 -1.22 6.95 32.56
CA LEU A 4 -2.42 7.76 32.34
C LEU A 4 -3.58 7.12 33.09
N SER A 5 -4.46 7.94 33.67
CA SER A 5 -5.69 7.42 34.27
C SER A 5 -6.62 6.81 33.21
N GLU A 6 -7.54 5.95 33.64
CA GLU A 6 -8.56 5.38 32.74
C GLU A 6 -9.39 6.47 32.04
N ASP A 7 -9.72 7.55 32.76
CA ASP A 7 -10.44 8.71 32.22
C ASP A 7 -9.62 9.43 31.15
N GLU A 8 -8.30 9.60 31.36
CA GLU A 8 -7.42 10.21 30.36
C GLU A 8 -7.31 9.34 29.10
N ILE A 9 -7.27 8.01 29.26
CA ILE A 9 -7.28 7.06 28.15
C ILE A 9 -8.61 7.15 27.39
N ALA A 10 -9.74 7.18 28.10
CA ALA A 10 -11.07 7.31 27.51
C ALA A 10 -11.22 8.64 26.74
N ALA A 11 -10.84 9.76 27.36
CA ALA A 11 -10.84 11.08 26.71
C ALA A 11 -9.92 11.15 25.48
N ARG A 12 -8.78 10.45 25.51
CA ARG A 12 -7.92 10.30 24.32
C ARG A 12 -8.58 9.49 23.22
N ARG A 13 -9.31 8.41 23.55
CA ARG A 13 -10.05 7.60 22.58
C ARG A 13 -11.16 8.41 21.91
N ILE A 14 -11.96 9.15 22.68
CA ILE A 14 -13.04 10.01 22.15
C ILE A 14 -12.46 11.07 21.21
N ARG A 15 -11.46 11.84 21.65
CA ARG A 15 -10.82 12.86 20.80
C ARG A 15 -10.18 12.31 19.53
N ARG A 16 -9.72 11.04 19.55
CA ARG A 16 -9.23 10.37 18.34
C ARG A 16 -10.40 10.02 17.43
N ALA A 17 -11.47 9.43 17.96
CA ALA A 17 -12.67 9.09 17.19
C ALA A 17 -13.30 10.32 16.52
N GLU A 18 -13.45 11.44 17.22
CA GLU A 18 -13.96 12.69 16.65
C GLU A 18 -13.08 13.23 15.51
N ARG A 19 -11.75 13.21 15.69
CA ARG A 19 -10.80 13.60 14.63
C ARG A 19 -10.92 12.69 13.42
N ARG A 20 -11.09 11.38 13.65
CA ARG A 20 -11.31 10.40 12.59
C ARG A 20 -12.61 10.65 11.83
N GLN A 21 -13.70 10.96 12.54
CA GLN A 21 -14.97 11.27 11.91
C GLN A 21 -14.87 12.52 11.04
N LYS A 22 -14.31 13.61 11.57
CA LYS A 22 -14.06 14.85 10.79
C LYS A 22 -13.23 14.58 9.54
N GLN A 23 -12.25 13.68 9.61
CA GLN A 23 -11.41 13.32 8.47
C GLN A 23 -12.19 12.53 7.40
N ARG A 24 -13.10 11.64 7.82
CA ARG A 24 -14.00 10.90 6.94
C ARG A 24 -14.99 11.81 6.24
N ASP A 25 -15.61 12.73 6.97
CA ASP A 25 -16.54 13.71 6.40
C ASP A 25 -15.83 14.57 5.35
N ALA A 26 -14.61 15.04 5.65
CA ALA A 26 -13.81 15.79 4.70
C ALA A 26 -13.42 14.97 3.45
N ASN A 27 -13.30 13.64 3.55
CA ASN A 27 -12.98 12.79 2.39
C ASN A 27 -14.11 12.74 1.37
N VAL A 28 -15.38 12.86 1.80
CA VAL A 28 -16.52 12.95 0.88
C VAL A 28 -16.40 14.21 0.00
N THR A 29 -16.13 15.36 0.62
CA THR A 29 -15.94 16.62 -0.11
C THR A 29 -14.71 16.58 -1.01
N ARG A 30 -13.60 15.99 -0.55
CA ARG A 30 -12.39 15.85 -1.38
C ARG A 30 -12.61 14.93 -2.57
N ALA A 31 -13.34 13.84 -2.40
CA ALA A 31 -13.69 12.92 -3.49
C ALA A 31 -14.56 13.65 -4.54
N ALA A 32 -15.58 14.39 -4.11
CA ALA A 32 -16.43 15.18 -5.02
C ALA A 32 -15.61 16.22 -5.82
N ARG A 33 -14.63 16.89 -5.19
CA ARG A 33 -13.74 17.81 -5.92
C ARG A 33 -12.86 17.09 -6.94
N MET A 34 -12.39 15.89 -6.62
CA MET A 34 -11.60 15.08 -7.55
C MET A 34 -12.45 14.53 -8.70
N HIS A 35 -13.72 14.25 -8.45
CA HIS A 35 -14.72 13.93 -9.48
C HIS A 35 -14.85 15.06 -10.50
N GLU A 36 -15.15 16.28 -10.05
CA GLU A 36 -15.27 17.46 -10.91
C GLU A 36 -14.02 17.65 -11.78
N LEU A 37 -12.84 17.53 -11.17
CA LEU A 37 -11.57 17.66 -11.88
C LEU A 37 -11.36 16.57 -12.93
N ARG A 38 -11.74 15.33 -12.64
CA ARG A 38 -11.64 14.20 -13.57
C ARG A 38 -12.56 14.41 -14.77
N ILE A 39 -13.81 14.82 -14.55
CA ILE A 39 -14.78 15.04 -15.63
C ILE A 39 -14.37 16.21 -16.56
N LEU A 40 -13.73 17.24 -16.02
CA LEU A 40 -13.27 18.41 -16.79
C LEU A 40 -11.98 18.19 -17.58
N ARG A 41 -11.29 17.05 -17.42
CA ARG A 41 -10.00 16.77 -18.05
C ARG A 41 -10.16 15.67 -19.10
N PRO A 42 -9.57 15.81 -20.29
CA PRO A 42 -9.44 14.68 -21.19
C PRO A 42 -8.65 13.57 -20.50
N THR A 43 -9.10 12.33 -20.64
CA THR A 43 -8.37 11.14 -20.20
C THR A 43 -6.96 11.23 -20.77
N LEU A 44 -5.92 11.18 -19.92
CA LEU A 44 -4.56 11.16 -20.42
C LEU A 44 -4.35 9.88 -21.23
N GLU A 45 -3.73 10.04 -22.40
CA GLU A 45 -3.30 8.92 -23.23
C GLU A 45 -2.49 7.94 -22.37
N PRO A 46 -2.73 6.62 -22.48
CA PRO A 46 -1.93 5.63 -21.77
C PRO A 46 -0.46 5.79 -22.14
N VAL A 47 0.42 5.73 -21.14
CA VAL A 47 1.87 5.83 -21.36
C VAL A 47 2.30 4.64 -22.23
N ALA A 48 2.98 4.93 -23.36
CA ALA A 48 3.35 3.93 -24.37
C ALA A 48 4.31 2.83 -23.86
N SER A 49 4.98 3.06 -22.74
CA SER A 49 5.80 2.07 -22.04
C SER A 49 5.51 2.10 -20.56
N ASP A 50 5.60 0.93 -19.92
CA ASP A 50 5.39 0.74 -18.50
C ASP A 50 6.75 0.63 -17.80
N PRO A 51 7.32 1.76 -17.33
CA PRO A 51 8.73 1.82 -16.92
C PRO A 51 9.01 1.01 -15.64
N VAL A 52 7.97 0.56 -14.96
CA VAL A 52 8.10 -0.17 -13.69
C VAL A 52 8.00 -1.69 -13.86
N SER A 53 7.63 -2.18 -15.05
CA SER A 53 7.51 -3.61 -15.35
C SER A 53 8.88 -4.27 -15.47
N GLY A 54 9.00 -5.54 -15.07
CA GLY A 54 10.27 -6.28 -15.17
C GLY A 54 11.23 -6.04 -14.00
N CYS A 55 10.80 -5.30 -12.98
CA CYS A 55 11.65 -4.83 -11.88
C CYS A 55 11.22 -5.42 -10.53
N VAL A 56 12.17 -5.44 -9.59
CA VAL A 56 11.93 -5.76 -8.18
C VAL A 56 11.89 -4.45 -7.37
N HIS A 57 10.72 -4.10 -6.85
CA HIS A 57 10.45 -2.89 -6.09
C HIS A 57 10.30 -3.22 -4.61
N ILE A 58 11.30 -2.86 -3.80
CA ILE A 58 11.30 -3.10 -2.35
C ILE A 58 11.34 -1.76 -1.62
N GLY A 59 10.44 -1.58 -0.66
CA GLY A 59 10.40 -0.40 0.19
C GLY A 59 9.62 -0.60 1.48
N CYS A 60 9.29 0.51 2.12
CA CYS A 60 8.50 0.55 3.35
C CYS A 60 7.07 1.08 3.09
N SER A 61 6.16 0.83 4.03
CA SER A 61 4.79 1.39 4.04
C SER A 61 4.75 2.82 4.59
N GLY A 62 5.57 3.70 4.02
CA GLY A 62 5.72 5.10 4.39
C GLY A 62 7.19 5.48 4.58
N TRP A 63 7.45 6.77 4.73
CA TRP A 63 8.79 7.29 5.04
C TRP A 63 8.79 8.27 6.23
N TYR A 64 7.66 8.89 6.56
CA TYR A 64 7.64 9.97 7.55
C TYR A 64 7.36 9.44 8.96
N TYR A 65 8.42 9.08 9.68
CA TYR A 65 8.33 8.53 11.04
C TYR A 65 9.36 9.16 11.98
N TRP A 66 8.88 9.74 13.08
CA TRP A 66 9.76 10.37 14.07
C TRP A 66 10.72 9.39 14.74
N HIS A 67 10.29 8.15 14.96
CA HIS A 67 11.11 7.13 15.61
C HIS A 67 12.22 6.58 14.69
N TRP A 68 12.26 7.00 13.41
CA TRP A 68 13.37 6.71 12.50
C TRP A 68 14.54 7.71 12.68
N LYS A 69 14.35 8.79 13.43
CA LYS A 69 15.47 9.66 13.84
C LYS A 69 16.48 8.87 14.67
N GLY A 70 17.75 9.02 14.34
CA GLY A 70 18.86 8.29 14.95
C GLY A 70 19.08 6.88 14.37
N ALA A 71 18.16 6.37 13.55
CA ALA A 71 18.30 5.07 12.87
C ALA A 71 18.48 5.24 11.36
N MET A 72 17.51 5.85 10.69
CA MET A 72 17.56 6.15 9.26
C MET A 72 17.81 7.62 8.97
N TYR A 73 17.20 8.51 9.77
CA TYR A 73 17.38 9.95 9.65
C TYR A 73 18.39 10.43 10.68
N PRO A 74 19.48 11.12 10.28
CA PRO A 74 20.35 11.77 11.24
C PRO A 74 19.55 12.70 12.16
N SER A 75 19.91 12.73 13.44
CA SER A 75 19.09 13.38 14.49
C SER A 75 18.90 14.89 14.28
N ASP A 76 19.91 15.52 13.69
CA ASP A 76 20.04 16.94 13.37
C ASP A 76 19.40 17.33 12.02
N VAL A 77 18.98 16.36 11.21
CA VAL A 77 18.39 16.65 9.90
C VAL A 77 16.91 17.07 10.03
N PRO A 78 16.50 18.18 9.38
CA PRO A 78 15.12 18.62 9.35
C PRO A 78 14.24 17.64 8.57
N SER A 79 12.97 17.51 8.99
CA SER A 79 12.05 16.52 8.40
C SER A 79 11.74 16.74 6.92
N SER A 80 11.98 17.94 6.39
CA SER A 80 11.90 18.25 4.96
C SER A 80 12.91 17.48 4.11
N GLN A 81 14.03 17.02 4.69
CA GLN A 81 15.06 16.26 3.97
C GLN A 81 14.88 14.73 4.09
N TRP A 82 13.96 14.25 4.94
CA TRP A 82 13.79 12.82 5.18
C TRP A 82 13.42 12.03 3.93
N PHE A 83 12.59 12.61 3.06
CA PHE A 83 12.26 11.96 1.79
C PHE A 83 13.50 11.77 0.90
N SER A 84 14.38 12.78 0.83
CA SER A 84 15.64 12.69 0.08
C SER A 84 16.54 11.56 0.60
N ILE A 85 16.64 11.43 1.93
CA ILE A 85 17.37 10.33 2.57
C ILE A 85 16.70 8.97 2.25
N TYR A 86 15.37 8.91 2.25
CA TYR A 86 14.62 7.70 1.95
C TYR A 86 14.83 7.21 0.51
N GLN A 87 14.67 8.10 -0.48
CA GLN A 87 14.84 7.73 -1.89
C GLN A 87 16.28 7.35 -2.27
N GLY A 88 17.26 7.75 -1.45
CA GLY A 88 18.64 7.30 -1.55
C GLY A 88 18.83 5.81 -1.21
N ARG A 89 17.90 5.20 -0.45
CA ARG A 89 17.95 3.78 -0.04
C ARG A 89 16.93 2.91 -0.76
N PHE A 90 15.75 3.45 -1.08
CA PHE A 90 14.68 2.71 -1.72
C PHE A 90 14.18 3.46 -2.97
N LYS A 91 13.84 2.73 -4.03
CA LYS A 91 13.25 3.31 -5.25
C LYS A 91 11.73 3.30 -5.27
N THR A 92 11.11 2.81 -4.20
CA THR A 92 9.67 2.83 -4.04
C THR A 92 9.23 3.10 -2.60
N VAL A 93 7.98 3.56 -2.46
CA VAL A 93 7.28 3.60 -1.18
C VAL A 93 5.80 3.30 -1.35
N GLU A 94 5.21 2.62 -0.36
CA GLU A 94 3.76 2.47 -0.27
C GLU A 94 3.19 3.60 0.59
N LEU A 95 2.37 4.45 -0.03
CA LEU A 95 1.70 5.58 0.60
C LEU A 95 0.47 5.12 1.38
N ASN A 96 0.54 5.27 2.70
CA ASN A 96 -0.60 5.04 3.60
C ASN A 96 -1.35 6.34 3.96
N ALA A 97 -0.77 7.53 3.77
CA ALA A 97 -1.49 8.78 4.02
C ALA A 97 -2.82 8.92 3.22
N PRO A 98 -2.89 8.49 1.94
CA PRO A 98 -4.11 8.55 1.14
C PRO A 98 -5.27 7.70 1.67
N PHE A 99 -4.98 6.64 2.44
CA PHE A 99 -5.99 5.85 3.15
C PHE A 99 -6.81 6.72 4.12
N TYR A 100 -6.14 7.67 4.77
CA TYR A 100 -6.76 8.54 5.77
C TYR A 100 -7.31 9.84 5.20
N SER A 101 -6.64 10.41 4.20
CA SER A 101 -7.02 11.67 3.60
C SER A 101 -6.88 11.58 2.11
N TRP A 102 -7.99 11.74 1.39
CA TRP A 102 -7.99 11.74 -0.07
C TRP A 102 -6.98 12.80 -0.60
N PRO A 103 -6.02 12.42 -1.45
CA PRO A 103 -4.99 13.35 -1.92
C PRO A 103 -5.54 14.48 -2.79
N THR A 104 -5.06 15.69 -2.58
CA THR A 104 -5.34 16.81 -3.50
C THR A 104 -4.37 16.75 -4.68
N VAL A 105 -4.75 17.34 -5.82
CA VAL A 105 -3.84 17.51 -6.97
C VAL A 105 -2.53 18.19 -6.57
N GLY A 106 -2.59 19.19 -5.67
CA GLY A 106 -1.39 19.86 -5.15
C GLY A 106 -0.45 18.92 -4.42
N ALA A 107 -0.99 18.02 -3.58
CA ALA A 107 -0.20 17.00 -2.87
C ALA A 107 0.46 16.03 -3.85
N VAL A 108 -0.30 15.52 -4.83
CA VAL A 108 0.23 14.60 -5.85
C VAL A 108 1.33 15.26 -6.68
N LYS A 109 1.14 16.52 -7.10
CA LYS A 109 2.19 17.28 -7.80
C LYS A 109 3.44 17.50 -6.94
N THR A 110 3.30 17.61 -5.62
CA THR A 110 4.45 17.69 -4.71
C THR A 110 5.20 16.37 -4.67
N TRP A 111 4.51 15.21 -4.66
CA TRP A 111 5.16 13.90 -4.75
C TRP A 111 5.98 13.74 -6.03
N ILE A 112 5.47 14.23 -7.15
CA ILE A 112 6.18 14.20 -8.43
C ILE A 112 7.45 15.04 -8.37
N ARG A 113 7.35 16.28 -7.87
CA ARG A 113 8.48 17.22 -7.84
C ARG A 113 9.59 16.83 -6.88
N GLN A 114 9.26 16.17 -5.76
CA GLN A 114 10.26 15.81 -4.75
C GLN A 114 11.05 14.54 -5.10
N ALA A 115 10.51 13.70 -5.98
CA ALA A 115 11.06 12.39 -6.31
C ALA A 115 12.08 12.45 -7.44
N ASP A 116 13.19 11.74 -7.26
CA ASP A 116 14.17 11.52 -8.31
C ASP A 116 13.54 10.72 -9.48
N PRO A 117 14.02 10.88 -10.72
CA PRO A 117 13.58 10.07 -11.84
C PRO A 117 13.65 8.56 -11.55
N GLY A 118 12.58 7.84 -11.88
CA GLY A 118 12.48 6.40 -11.66
C GLY A 118 11.99 5.99 -10.27
N PHE A 119 11.78 6.92 -9.34
CA PHE A 119 11.12 6.61 -8.07
C PHE A 119 9.61 6.40 -8.27
N VAL A 120 9.04 5.37 -7.63
CA VAL A 120 7.66 4.94 -7.86
C VAL A 120 6.84 4.85 -6.57
N TYR A 121 5.58 5.28 -6.64
CA TYR A 121 4.65 5.29 -5.52
C TYR A 121 3.57 4.23 -5.70
N SER A 122 3.46 3.30 -4.75
CA SER A 122 2.24 2.50 -4.57
C SER A 122 1.32 3.20 -3.60
N ILE A 123 0.01 3.20 -3.85
CA ILE A 123 -0.95 4.05 -3.14
C ILE A 123 -2.02 3.20 -2.49
N LYS A 124 -2.10 3.24 -1.17
CA LYS A 124 -3.23 2.65 -0.44
C LYS A 124 -4.47 3.51 -0.64
N VAL A 125 -5.53 2.90 -1.14
CA VAL A 125 -6.77 3.59 -1.51
C VAL A 125 -7.51 4.08 -0.26
N CYS A 126 -8.24 5.21 -0.38
CA CYS A 126 -8.95 5.84 0.73
C CYS A 126 -9.88 4.86 1.48
N GLU A 127 -9.92 4.97 2.82
CA GLU A 127 -10.79 4.13 3.68
C GLU A 127 -12.27 4.27 3.33
N LEU A 128 -12.67 5.39 2.71
CA LEU A 128 -14.02 5.61 2.21
C LEU A 128 -14.47 4.47 1.28
N ILE A 129 -13.58 3.98 0.41
CA ILE A 129 -13.87 2.92 -0.56
C ILE A 129 -13.85 1.54 0.13
N THR A 130 -12.79 1.23 0.88
CA THR A 130 -12.52 -0.15 1.35
C THR A 130 -13.09 -0.49 2.73
N HIS A 131 -13.31 0.50 3.60
CA HIS A 131 -13.73 0.27 4.99
C HIS A 131 -15.11 0.84 5.32
N ILE A 132 -15.45 2.01 4.76
CA ILE A 132 -16.73 2.68 4.97
C ILE A 132 -17.79 2.10 4.04
N LYS A 133 -17.62 2.30 2.72
CA LYS A 133 -18.53 1.75 1.71
C LYS A 133 -18.28 0.28 1.40
N ARG A 134 -17.05 -0.20 1.53
CA ARG A 134 -16.68 -1.61 1.32
C ARG A 134 -17.11 -2.12 -0.06
N PHE A 135 -16.80 -1.32 -1.09
CA PHE A 135 -17.19 -1.56 -2.49
C PHE A 135 -18.70 -1.46 -2.80
N ASP A 136 -19.53 -1.04 -1.85
CA ASP A 136 -20.93 -0.71 -2.11
C ASP A 136 -21.03 0.65 -2.83
N GLU A 137 -21.49 0.62 -4.09
CA GLU A 137 -21.63 1.80 -4.96
C GLU A 137 -20.39 2.71 -4.95
N THR A 138 -19.22 2.12 -5.26
CA THR A 138 -17.93 2.82 -5.24
C THR A 138 -17.33 3.08 -6.62
N GLU A 139 -17.99 2.70 -7.70
CA GLU A 139 -17.42 2.73 -9.06
C GLU A 139 -16.90 4.11 -9.42
N THR A 140 -17.73 5.14 -9.25
CA THR A 140 -17.33 6.54 -9.47
C THR A 140 -16.18 6.96 -8.57
N LEU A 141 -16.18 6.55 -7.30
CA LEU A 141 -15.08 6.87 -6.37
C LEU A 141 -13.77 6.21 -6.81
N ILE A 142 -13.81 4.98 -7.30
CA ILE A 142 -12.62 4.28 -7.81
C ILE A 142 -12.08 5.00 -9.05
N GLN A 143 -12.95 5.43 -9.97
CA GLN A 143 -12.56 6.24 -11.12
C GLN A 143 -11.94 7.59 -10.69
N ASP A 144 -12.57 8.27 -9.73
CA ASP A 144 -12.09 9.55 -9.20
C ASP A 144 -10.74 9.41 -8.49
N PHE A 145 -10.52 8.30 -7.77
CA PHE A 145 -9.25 8.01 -7.13
C PHE A 145 -8.18 7.64 -8.16
N GLY A 146 -8.59 6.93 -9.22
CA GLY A 146 -7.77 6.58 -10.38
C GLY A 146 -7.13 7.79 -11.06
N TYR A 147 -7.76 8.97 -10.98
CA TYR A 147 -7.17 10.22 -11.49
C TYR A 147 -5.82 10.58 -10.84
N ILE A 148 -5.52 10.06 -9.65
CA ILE A 148 -4.20 10.22 -9.02
C ILE A 148 -3.11 9.53 -9.86
N ALA A 149 -3.40 8.34 -10.40
CA ALA A 149 -2.46 7.63 -11.27
C ALA A 149 -2.22 8.40 -12.58
N ASP A 150 -3.25 9.04 -13.12
CA ASP A 150 -3.12 9.90 -14.30
C ASP A 150 -2.16 11.07 -14.05
N ILE A 151 -2.26 11.70 -12.88
CA ILE A 151 -1.37 12.79 -12.51
C ILE A 151 0.07 12.29 -12.29
N LEU A 152 0.25 11.14 -11.64
CA LEU A 152 1.57 10.56 -11.37
C LEU A 152 2.28 10.03 -12.62
N GLY A 153 1.53 9.57 -13.62
CA GLY A 153 2.05 9.01 -14.85
C GLY A 153 3.10 7.91 -14.58
N PRO A 154 4.34 8.05 -15.06
CA PRO A 154 5.38 7.02 -14.96
C PRO A 154 5.84 6.71 -13.52
N GLN A 155 5.51 7.57 -12.53
CA GLN A 155 5.82 7.32 -11.12
C GLN A 155 4.75 6.48 -10.41
N MET A 156 3.69 6.06 -11.09
CA MET A 156 2.64 5.23 -10.50
C MET A 156 3.07 3.76 -10.45
N GLY A 157 3.06 3.17 -9.24
CA GLY A 157 3.20 1.73 -9.01
C GLY A 157 1.84 1.03 -9.01
N CYS A 158 1.35 0.67 -7.81
CA CYS A 158 0.07 -0.03 -7.65
C CYS A 158 -0.97 0.79 -6.87
N PHE A 159 -2.25 0.49 -7.07
CA PHE A 159 -3.29 0.82 -6.10
C PHE A 159 -3.51 -0.36 -5.15
N LEU A 160 -3.40 -0.12 -3.83
CA LEU A 160 -3.63 -1.12 -2.80
C LEU A 160 -5.01 -0.93 -2.15
N PHE A 161 -5.92 -1.86 -2.41
CA PHE A 161 -7.24 -1.97 -1.82
C PHE A 161 -7.23 -2.97 -0.65
N GLN A 162 -6.91 -2.51 0.56
CA GLN A 162 -6.92 -3.35 1.75
C GLN A 162 -8.31 -3.35 2.42
N LEU A 163 -8.93 -4.52 2.58
CA LEU A 163 -10.23 -4.69 3.27
C LEU A 163 -10.07 -5.04 4.75
N PRO A 164 -10.95 -4.55 5.64
CA PRO A 164 -10.87 -4.83 7.08
C PRO A 164 -11.16 -6.30 7.40
N PRO A 165 -10.70 -6.81 8.56
CA PRO A 165 -10.89 -8.21 8.97
C PRO A 165 -12.36 -8.64 9.14
N SER A 166 -13.28 -7.69 9.26
CA SER A 166 -14.72 -7.95 9.31
C SER A 166 -15.31 -8.37 7.97
N VAL A 167 -14.63 -8.11 6.84
CA VAL A 167 -15.13 -8.48 5.52
C VAL A 167 -14.69 -9.91 5.20
N ARG A 168 -15.67 -10.83 5.23
CA ARG A 168 -15.49 -12.24 4.86
C ARG A 168 -15.78 -12.43 3.38
N TYR A 169 -15.28 -13.54 2.85
CA TYR A 169 -15.56 -13.94 1.47
C TYR A 169 -17.05 -14.23 1.30
N SER A 170 -17.62 -13.65 0.25
CA SER A 170 -18.85 -14.09 -0.40
C SER A 170 -18.68 -13.88 -1.91
N ALA A 171 -19.43 -14.63 -2.72
CA ALA A 171 -19.42 -14.46 -4.17
C ALA A 171 -19.83 -13.03 -4.58
N GLU A 172 -20.82 -12.44 -3.90
CA GLU A 172 -21.26 -11.06 -4.14
C GLU A 172 -20.16 -10.03 -3.83
N THR A 173 -19.45 -10.15 -2.70
CA THR A 173 -18.36 -9.22 -2.39
C THR A 173 -17.21 -9.37 -3.39
N LEU A 174 -16.86 -10.59 -3.79
CA LEU A 174 -15.85 -10.83 -4.83
C LEU A 174 -16.26 -10.16 -6.16
N HIS A 175 -17.50 -10.38 -6.61
CA HIS A 175 -18.03 -9.78 -7.82
C HIS A 175 -18.03 -8.24 -7.75
N SER A 176 -18.53 -7.69 -6.64
CA SER A 176 -18.57 -6.26 -6.38
C SER A 176 -17.18 -5.61 -6.42
N ILE A 177 -16.14 -6.28 -5.90
CA ILE A 177 -14.78 -5.77 -5.99
C ILE A 177 -14.32 -5.75 -7.44
N LEU A 178 -14.41 -6.88 -8.15
CA LEU A 178 -13.81 -7.04 -9.48
C LEU A 178 -14.50 -6.22 -10.57
N SER A 179 -15.82 -5.99 -10.47
CA SER A 179 -16.59 -5.27 -11.48
C SER A 179 -16.30 -3.77 -11.57
N GLN A 180 -15.64 -3.19 -10.56
CA GLN A 180 -15.46 -1.73 -10.45
C GLN A 180 -14.00 -1.27 -10.61
N LEU A 181 -13.03 -2.20 -10.73
CA LEU A 181 -11.62 -1.86 -10.85
C LEU A 181 -11.25 -1.49 -12.29
N ASP A 182 -10.43 -0.44 -12.45
CA ASP A 182 -9.92 0.00 -13.77
C ASP A 182 -8.83 -0.98 -14.25
N PRO A 183 -9.06 -1.79 -15.29
CA PRO A 183 -8.12 -2.83 -15.74
C PRO A 183 -6.82 -2.24 -16.32
N ARG A 184 -6.77 -0.93 -16.60
CA ARG A 184 -5.54 -0.26 -17.03
C ARG A 184 -4.55 -0.03 -15.89
N ARG A 185 -4.93 -0.30 -14.64
CA ARG A 185 -4.10 -0.05 -13.45
C ARG A 185 -3.65 -1.38 -12.84
N ARG A 186 -2.50 -1.33 -12.16
CA ARG A 186 -2.08 -2.39 -11.22
C ARG A 186 -2.92 -2.34 -9.95
N ASN A 187 -4.03 -3.04 -9.97
CA ASN A 187 -4.90 -3.15 -8.81
C ASN A 187 -4.46 -4.32 -7.93
N VAL A 188 -4.15 -4.01 -6.68
CA VAL A 188 -3.77 -4.98 -5.65
C VAL A 188 -4.87 -5.01 -4.62
N VAL A 189 -5.42 -6.18 -4.30
CA VAL A 189 -6.43 -6.32 -3.24
C VAL A 189 -5.85 -7.14 -2.10
N GLU A 190 -6.01 -6.63 -0.89
CA GLU A 190 -5.47 -7.24 0.32
C GLU A 190 -6.59 -7.57 1.30
N PHE A 191 -6.60 -8.83 1.74
CA PHE A 191 -7.60 -9.34 2.67
C PHE A 191 -7.03 -9.53 4.08
N ARG A 192 -7.93 -9.47 5.07
CA ARG A 192 -7.61 -9.65 6.50
C ARG A 192 -8.41 -10.76 7.16
N HIS A 193 -9.04 -11.61 6.35
CA HIS A 193 -9.80 -12.76 6.81
C HIS A 193 -9.48 -14.00 5.95
N LYS A 194 -9.14 -15.12 6.60
CA LYS A 194 -8.65 -16.33 5.93
C LYS A 194 -9.59 -16.95 4.90
N SER A 195 -10.89 -16.62 4.94
CA SER A 195 -11.88 -17.11 3.97
C SER A 195 -11.58 -16.72 2.52
N TRP A 196 -10.75 -15.69 2.31
CA TRP A 196 -10.36 -15.22 0.99
C TRP A 196 -9.25 -16.04 0.32
N TRP A 197 -8.58 -16.92 1.07
CA TRP A 197 -7.55 -17.82 0.54
C TRP A 197 -8.21 -19.10 0.01
N ASN A 198 -8.73 -19.04 -1.21
CA ASN A 198 -9.36 -20.17 -1.88
C ASN A 198 -9.24 -20.08 -3.41
N ALA A 199 -9.36 -21.22 -4.09
CA ALA A 199 -9.18 -21.34 -5.54
C ALA A 199 -10.12 -20.44 -6.35
N THR A 200 -11.41 -20.34 -5.98
CA THR A 200 -12.38 -19.50 -6.68
C THR A 200 -11.98 -18.03 -6.70
N VAL A 201 -11.43 -17.51 -5.59
CA VAL A 201 -10.91 -16.14 -5.52
C VAL A 201 -9.68 -15.98 -6.42
N TYR A 202 -8.76 -16.95 -6.37
CA TYR A 202 -7.52 -16.88 -7.14
C TYR A 202 -7.78 -16.93 -8.65
N GLU A 203 -8.68 -17.80 -9.10
CA GLU A 203 -9.11 -17.92 -10.49
C GLU A 203 -9.77 -16.63 -10.97
N ALA A 204 -10.71 -16.06 -10.19
CA ALA A 204 -11.38 -14.82 -10.55
C ALA A 204 -10.40 -13.63 -10.63
N PHE A 205 -9.43 -13.55 -9.72
CA PHE A 205 -8.38 -12.55 -9.77
C PHE A 205 -7.48 -12.73 -10.99
N SER A 206 -7.12 -13.99 -11.30
CA SER A 206 -6.33 -14.33 -12.49
C SER A 206 -7.02 -13.97 -13.78
N SER A 207 -8.32 -14.23 -13.91
CA SER A 207 -9.09 -13.83 -15.08
C SER A 207 -9.21 -12.30 -15.23
N ALA A 208 -9.22 -11.58 -14.12
CA ALA A 208 -9.34 -10.12 -14.11
C ALA A 208 -8.00 -9.37 -14.18
N GLY A 209 -6.86 -10.07 -14.12
CA GLY A 209 -5.53 -9.44 -14.03
C GLY A 209 -5.31 -8.66 -12.73
N VAL A 210 -6.04 -8.98 -11.66
CA VAL A 210 -5.94 -8.33 -10.35
C VAL A 210 -4.90 -9.04 -9.49
N ILE A 211 -4.05 -8.28 -8.83
CA ILE A 211 -2.97 -8.81 -7.99
C ILE A 211 -3.51 -9.13 -6.60
N PHE A 212 -3.46 -10.40 -6.20
CA PHE A 212 -3.74 -10.81 -4.83
C PHE A 212 -2.55 -10.43 -3.94
N CYS A 213 -2.80 -9.64 -2.89
CA CYS A 213 -1.74 -9.29 -1.94
C CYS A 213 -1.43 -10.48 -1.02
N SER A 214 -0.21 -10.99 -1.14
CA SER A 214 0.35 -11.94 -0.19
C SER A 214 0.76 -11.20 1.08
N CYS A 215 0.42 -11.73 2.26
CA CYS A 215 0.68 -11.07 3.53
C CYS A 215 1.45 -11.98 4.48
N SER A 216 2.60 -11.52 4.96
CA SER A 216 3.18 -12.09 6.18
C SER A 216 2.56 -11.37 7.38
N GLY A 217 1.59 -12.02 8.03
CA GLY A 217 0.85 -11.43 9.14
C GLY A 217 0.21 -12.47 10.07
N PRO A 218 -0.12 -12.10 11.32
CA PRO A 218 -0.64 -13.05 12.29
C PRO A 218 -2.02 -13.58 11.89
N ARG A 219 -2.19 -14.92 11.98
CA ARG A 219 -3.46 -15.65 11.72
C ARG A 219 -3.97 -15.58 10.26
N LEU A 220 -3.10 -15.23 9.32
CA LEU A 220 -3.36 -15.35 7.89
C LEU A 220 -2.50 -16.48 7.31
N PRO A 221 -2.91 -17.10 6.19
CA PRO A 221 -2.06 -18.05 5.49
C PRO A 221 -0.73 -17.41 5.07
N ASP A 222 0.38 -18.06 5.43
CA ASP A 222 1.74 -17.62 5.11
C ASP A 222 2.17 -18.21 3.76
N GLU A 223 1.51 -17.75 2.70
CA GLU A 223 1.74 -18.21 1.32
C GLU A 223 1.92 -17.04 0.36
N LEU A 224 2.68 -17.28 -0.72
CA LEU A 224 2.79 -16.37 -1.84
C LEU A 224 1.79 -16.81 -2.91
N VAL A 225 0.83 -15.93 -3.21
CA VAL A 225 -0.20 -16.14 -4.22
C VAL A 225 0.10 -15.26 -5.43
N LYS A 226 0.21 -15.86 -6.61
CA LYS A 226 0.36 -15.17 -7.88
C LYS A 226 -0.92 -15.30 -8.70
N THR A 227 -1.62 -14.19 -8.89
CA THR A 227 -2.85 -14.10 -9.72
C THR A 227 -2.68 -13.15 -10.91
N ALA A 228 -1.47 -12.64 -11.16
CA ALA A 228 -1.18 -11.76 -12.28
C ALA A 228 0.30 -11.94 -12.67
N ASP A 229 0.74 -11.24 -13.72
CA ASP A 229 2.16 -11.16 -14.07
C ASP A 229 2.98 -10.55 -12.93
N ASP A 230 2.36 -9.68 -12.14
CA ASP A 230 2.94 -9.03 -10.98
C ASP A 230 2.57 -9.76 -9.68
N ILE A 231 3.49 -9.78 -8.71
CA ILE A 231 3.20 -10.19 -7.32
C ILE A 231 3.34 -9.01 -6.36
N TYR A 232 2.57 -9.02 -5.29
CA TYR A 232 2.61 -7.99 -4.25
C TYR A 232 2.64 -8.61 -2.86
N VAL A 233 3.69 -8.33 -2.10
CA VAL A 233 3.92 -8.89 -0.76
C VAL A 233 3.99 -7.78 0.28
N ARG A 234 3.22 -7.94 1.37
CA ARG A 234 3.28 -7.03 2.53
C ARG A 234 3.71 -7.76 3.79
N PHE A 235 4.73 -7.21 4.44
CA PHE A 235 5.31 -7.75 5.66
C PHE A 235 4.78 -6.98 6.87
N HIS A 236 3.90 -7.62 7.65
CA HIS A 236 3.29 -7.03 8.84
C HIS A 236 3.87 -7.57 10.14
N GLY A 237 4.57 -8.70 10.11
CA GLY A 237 5.07 -9.43 11.27
C GLY A 237 4.23 -10.65 11.59
N VAL A 238 4.85 -11.80 11.84
CA VAL A 238 4.14 -13.09 12.03
C VAL A 238 3.53 -13.23 13.43
N SER A 239 4.17 -12.67 14.46
CA SER A 239 3.73 -12.79 15.86
C SER A 239 2.79 -11.67 16.28
N GLN A 240 3.15 -10.43 15.96
CA GLN A 240 2.38 -9.23 16.31
C GLN A 240 2.30 -8.28 15.12
N TRP A 241 1.07 -7.82 14.83
CA TRP A 241 0.82 -6.84 13.79
C TRP A 241 1.69 -5.59 13.97
N TYR A 242 2.43 -5.30 12.92
CA TYR A 242 3.32 -4.14 12.75
C TYR A 242 4.53 -4.11 13.70
N ARG A 243 4.73 -5.16 14.50
CA ARG A 243 5.76 -5.20 15.55
C ARG A 243 6.47 -6.54 15.53
N HIS A 244 7.40 -6.67 14.60
CA HIS A 244 8.13 -7.90 14.41
C HIS A 244 9.43 -7.60 13.71
N ASP A 245 10.51 -8.20 14.19
CA ASP A 245 11.81 -8.15 13.55
C ASP A 245 12.04 -9.47 12.82
N TYR A 246 11.96 -9.44 11.50
CA TYR A 246 12.15 -10.65 10.71
C TYR A 246 13.59 -11.12 10.80
N SER A 247 13.76 -12.39 11.15
CA SER A 247 15.05 -13.07 11.07
C SER A 247 15.46 -13.32 9.62
N ASP A 248 16.76 -13.51 9.39
CA ASP A 248 17.29 -13.90 8.09
C ASP A 248 16.65 -15.18 7.57
N GLN A 249 16.36 -16.16 8.45
CA GLN A 249 15.72 -17.41 8.04
C GLN A 249 14.29 -17.18 7.52
N GLU A 250 13.53 -16.28 8.14
CA GLU A 250 12.19 -15.92 7.66
C GLU A 250 12.26 -15.18 6.33
N LEU A 251 13.19 -14.22 6.18
CA LEU A 251 13.40 -13.50 4.93
C LEU A 251 13.89 -14.42 3.81
N LEU A 252 14.71 -15.42 4.13
CA LEU A 252 15.21 -16.39 3.17
C LEU A 252 14.06 -17.18 2.53
N VAL A 253 13.12 -17.68 3.35
CA VAL A 253 11.91 -18.38 2.86
C VAL A 253 11.12 -17.50 1.89
N TRP A 254 10.95 -16.22 2.22
CA TRP A 254 10.25 -15.29 1.34
C TRP A 254 11.04 -14.97 0.07
N SER A 255 12.37 -14.85 0.16
CA SER A 255 13.23 -14.66 -1.01
C SER A 255 13.11 -15.84 -1.99
N ASP A 256 13.06 -17.08 -1.49
CA ASP A 256 12.89 -18.28 -2.31
C ASP A 256 11.53 -18.32 -2.99
N ARG A 257 10.45 -17.98 -2.26
CA ARG A 257 9.09 -17.87 -2.82
C ARG A 257 9.03 -16.81 -3.92
N ILE A 258 9.64 -15.64 -3.70
CA ILE A 258 9.67 -14.54 -4.66
C ILE A 258 10.38 -14.97 -5.95
N LEU A 259 11.59 -15.55 -5.84
CA LEU A 259 12.36 -15.99 -7.01
C LEU A 259 11.66 -17.13 -7.76
N SER A 260 11.02 -18.04 -7.04
CA SER A 260 10.30 -19.18 -7.63
C SER A 260 8.94 -18.80 -8.24
N SER A 261 8.45 -17.59 -8.01
CA SER A 261 7.11 -17.15 -8.49
C SER A 261 7.03 -16.95 -10.01
N SER A 262 8.18 -16.82 -10.69
CA SER A 262 8.27 -16.40 -12.10
C SER A 262 7.44 -15.14 -12.39
N ALA A 263 7.28 -14.24 -11.42
CA ALA A 263 6.60 -12.98 -11.62
C ALA A 263 7.45 -12.05 -12.50
N LYS A 264 6.79 -11.30 -13.39
CA LYS A 264 7.43 -10.30 -14.23
C LYS A 264 7.87 -9.09 -13.40
N THR A 265 7.01 -8.64 -12.49
CA THR A 265 7.30 -7.51 -11.60
C THR A 265 7.02 -7.92 -10.16
N VAL A 266 7.89 -7.51 -9.24
CA VAL A 266 7.76 -7.84 -7.82
C VAL A 266 7.60 -6.56 -7.01
N TRP A 267 6.57 -6.50 -6.18
CA TRP A 267 6.31 -5.39 -5.28
C TRP A 267 6.37 -5.88 -3.83
N VAL A 268 7.25 -5.31 -3.01
CA VAL A 268 7.41 -5.68 -1.60
C VAL A 268 7.41 -4.45 -0.71
N TYR A 269 6.54 -4.46 0.29
CA TYR A 269 6.47 -3.39 1.28
C TYR A 269 6.51 -3.92 2.71
N PHE A 270 7.47 -3.39 3.48
CA PHE A 270 7.61 -3.65 4.90
C PHE A 270 6.79 -2.65 5.72
N ASN A 271 5.88 -3.16 6.54
CA ASN A 271 4.97 -2.40 7.40
C ASN A 271 5.08 -2.82 8.88
N ASN A 272 6.11 -3.59 9.22
CA ASN A 272 6.50 -4.00 10.58
C ASN A 272 7.26 -2.87 11.33
N ASP A 273 6.72 -1.66 11.24
CA ASP A 273 7.46 -0.43 11.53
C ASP A 273 7.33 0.09 12.97
N ARG A 274 6.54 -0.54 13.85
CA ARG A 274 6.26 0.04 15.18
C ARG A 274 7.53 0.33 16.00
N ASP A 275 8.58 -0.45 15.80
CA ASP A 275 9.90 -0.27 16.42
C ASP A 275 11.01 0.02 15.37
N GLY A 276 10.66 0.43 14.14
CA GLY A 276 11.60 0.79 13.08
C GLY A 276 12.26 -0.37 12.32
N HIS A 277 11.80 -1.61 12.51
CA HIS A 277 12.41 -2.80 11.88
C HIS A 277 12.25 -2.86 10.35
N SER A 278 11.23 -2.19 9.81
CA SER A 278 10.91 -2.26 8.37
C SER A 278 12.07 -1.86 7.48
N ILE A 279 12.86 -0.85 7.89
CA ILE A 279 14.00 -0.33 7.11
C ILE A 279 15.04 -1.42 6.92
N ARG A 280 15.52 -2.01 8.02
CA ARG A 280 16.56 -3.03 7.97
C ARG A 280 16.07 -4.30 7.28
N ASN A 281 14.85 -4.75 7.57
CA ASN A 281 14.33 -5.97 6.93
C ASN A 281 14.12 -5.77 5.41
N ALA A 282 13.69 -4.58 4.96
CA ALA A 282 13.60 -4.26 3.54
C ALA A 282 14.96 -4.27 2.85
N GLN A 283 15.98 -3.67 3.47
CA GLN A 283 17.36 -3.72 2.95
C GLN A 283 17.88 -5.16 2.89
N ARG A 284 17.67 -5.93 3.96
CA ARG A 284 18.16 -7.30 4.04
C ARG A 284 17.53 -8.21 2.98
N LEU A 285 16.23 -8.09 2.73
CA LEU A 285 15.58 -8.83 1.65
C LEU A 285 16.11 -8.43 0.27
N ALA A 286 16.37 -7.14 0.05
CA ALA A 286 16.94 -6.66 -1.21
C ALA A 286 18.34 -7.22 -1.45
N GLU A 287 19.19 -7.26 -0.41
CA GLU A 287 20.51 -7.92 -0.45
C GLU A 287 20.38 -9.39 -0.82
N MET A 288 19.51 -10.15 -0.13
CA MET A 288 19.31 -11.59 -0.39
C MET A 288 18.86 -11.89 -1.82
N LEU A 289 17.98 -11.05 -2.40
CA LEU A 289 17.54 -11.24 -3.78
C LEU A 289 18.65 -10.91 -4.78
N ASN A 290 19.47 -9.89 -4.52
CA ASN A 290 20.62 -9.56 -5.37
C ASN A 290 21.71 -10.65 -5.31
N GLU A 291 22.00 -11.20 -4.12
CA GLU A 291 22.96 -12.30 -3.92
C GLU A 291 22.57 -13.57 -4.69
N LYS A 292 21.26 -13.81 -4.87
CA LYS A 292 20.75 -14.99 -5.59
C LYS A 292 20.56 -14.77 -7.10
N ALA A 293 20.53 -13.52 -7.54
CA ALA A 293 20.37 -13.15 -8.95
C ALA A 293 21.71 -13.00 -9.69
N GLY A 294 22.81 -12.79 -8.94
CA GLY A 294 24.19 -12.81 -9.45
C GLY A 294 24.81 -14.20 -9.37
#